data_AF-A0A971AES8-F1
#
_entry.id   AF-A0A971AES8-F1
#
_cell.length_a   1.000
_cell.length_b   1.000
_cell.length_c   1.000
_cell.angle_alpha   90.00
_cell.angle_beta   90.00
_cell.angle_gamma   90.00
#
_symmetry.space_group_name_H-M   'P 1'
#
loop_
_entity.id
_entity.type
_entity.pdbx_description
1 polymer ?
#
loop_
_entity_poly.entity_id
_entity_poly.type
_entity_poly.pdbx_seq_one_letter_code
_entity_poly.pdbx_strand_id
1 'polypeptide(L)' 'MRKRQLTPFGVVVKKRLIDLGMTQVQLAEAIGTSKNYLNLILYGDRSGNKYIPSIIEKLKLDPKDFSKMA' A
#
# COMPACT_ATOMS: atom_id res chain seq x y z
N MET A 1 -21.10 6.22 -11.43
CA MET A 1 -20.15 6.05 -10.31
C MET A 1 -18.72 6.22 -10.84
N ARG A 2 -17.92 7.14 -10.27
CA ARG A 2 -16.49 7.23 -10.65
C ARG A 2 -15.76 5.98 -10.15
N LYS A 3 -15.04 5.28 -11.04
CA LYS A 3 -14.18 4.16 -10.64
C LYS A 3 -13.09 4.70 -9.72
N ARG A 4 -12.93 4.08 -8.55
CA ARG A 4 -11.80 4.39 -7.67
C ARG A 4 -10.49 4.11 -8.40
N GLN A 5 -9.57 5.07 -8.37
CA GLN A 5 -8.25 4.95 -8.98
C GLN A 5 -7.21 4.75 -7.88
N LEU A 6 -6.27 3.84 -8.11
CA LEU A 6 -5.15 3.66 -7.19
C LEU A 6 -4.32 4.94 -7.15
N THR A 7 -3.81 5.27 -5.98
CA THR A 7 -2.75 6.27 -5.86
C THR A 7 -1.47 5.75 -6.50
N PRO A 8 -0.50 6.61 -6.84
CA PRO A 8 0.81 6.16 -7.31
C PRO A 8 1.46 5.16 -6.33
N PHE A 9 1.34 5.41 -5.02
CA PHE A 9 1.74 4.47 -3.97
C PHE A 9 0.98 3.13 -4.09
N GLY A 10 -0.35 3.18 -4.26
CA GLY A 10 -1.18 1.99 -4.44
C GLY A 10 -0.80 1.14 -5.65
N VAL A 11 -0.36 1.77 -6.73
CA VAL A 11 0.15 1.07 -7.93
C VAL A 11 1.47 0.34 -7.63
N VAL A 12 2.43 1.02 -6.99
CA VAL A 12 3.72 0.41 -6.65
C VAL A 12 3.54 -0.75 -5.68
N VAL A 13 2.71 -0.60 -4.65
CA VAL A 13 2.38 -1.67 -3.71
C VAL A 13 1.81 -2.89 -4.43
N LYS A 14 0.84 -2.69 -5.33
CA LYS A 14 0.24 -3.82 -6.07
C LYS A 14 1.23 -4.52 -6.99
N LYS A 15 2.09 -3.77 -7.69
CA LYS A 15 3.15 -4.37 -8.52
C LYS A 15 4.08 -5.23 -7.66
N ARG A 16 4.53 -4.68 -6.53
CA ARG A 16 5.42 -5.40 -5.63
C ARG A 16 4.80 -6.65 -5.01
N LEU A 17 3.51 -6.59 -4.68
CA LEU A 17 2.75 -7.76 -4.23
C LEU A 17 2.77 -8.89 -5.27
N ILE A 18 2.59 -8.55 -6.55
CA ILE A 18 2.67 -9.52 -7.66
C ILE A 18 4.09 -10.10 -7.76
N ASP A 19 5.12 -9.25 -7.72
CA ASP A 19 6.53 -9.70 -7.79
C ASP A 19 6.90 -10.67 -6.66
N LEU A 20 6.29 -10.49 -5.48
CA LEU A 20 6.53 -11.31 -4.30
C LEU A 20 5.59 -12.53 -4.19
N GLY A 21 4.63 -12.69 -5.12
CA GLY A 21 3.56 -13.68 -5.00
C GLY A 21 2.73 -13.52 -3.72
N MET A 22 2.66 -12.30 -3.17
CA MET A 22 2.01 -11.99 -1.91
C MET A 22 0.64 -11.37 -2.16
N THR A 23 -0.37 -11.83 -1.43
CA THR A 23 -1.71 -11.25 -1.49
C THR A 23 -1.81 -10.00 -0.60
N GLN A 24 -2.76 -9.12 -0.94
CA GLN A 24 -3.07 -7.95 -0.10
C GLN A 24 -3.57 -8.34 1.30
N VAL A 25 -4.16 -9.54 1.46
CA VAL A 25 -4.57 -10.08 2.77
C VAL A 25 -3.34 -10.41 3.61
N GLN A 26 -2.39 -11.15 3.06
CA GLN A 26 -1.14 -11.50 3.74
C GLN A 26 -0.32 -10.26 4.13
N LEU A 27 -0.29 -9.23 3.27
CA LEU A 27 0.34 -7.96 3.63
C LEU A 27 -0.38 -7.30 4.81
N ALA A 28 -1.72 -7.27 4.78
CA ALA A 28 -2.50 -6.66 5.85
C ALA A 28 -2.29 -7.36 7.20
N GLU A 29 -2.29 -8.70 7.20
CA GLU A 29 -1.98 -9.51 8.38
C GLU A 29 -0.56 -9.24 8.88
N ALA A 30 0.42 -9.19 7.97
CA ALA A 30 1.82 -8.96 8.32
C ALA A 30 2.10 -7.57 8.93
N ILE A 31 1.29 -6.56 8.61
CA ILE A 31 1.41 -5.20 9.18
C ILE A 31 0.37 -4.91 10.27
N GLY A 32 -0.41 -5.92 10.70
CA GLY A 32 -1.40 -5.77 11.76
C GLY A 32 -2.56 -4.84 11.38
N THR A 33 -3.07 -4.93 10.16
CA THR A 33 -4.24 -4.16 9.69
C THR A 33 -5.25 -5.06 8.97
N SER A 34 -6.41 -4.50 8.62
CA SER A 34 -7.40 -5.20 7.81
C SER A 34 -7.18 -4.95 6.31
N LYS A 35 -7.50 -5.94 5.47
CA LYS A 35 -7.53 -5.79 4.01
C LYS A 35 -8.31 -4.55 3.57
N ASN A 36 -9.45 -4.29 4.20
CA ASN A 36 -10.31 -3.14 3.89
C ASN A 36 -9.61 -1.82 4.21
N TYR A 37 -8.95 -1.73 5.37
CA TYR A 37 -8.22 -0.52 5.75
C TYR A 37 -7.02 -0.29 4.83
N LEU A 38 -6.26 -1.34 4.52
CA LEU A 38 -5.18 -1.28 3.54
C LEU A 38 -5.71 -0.80 2.17
N ASN A 39 -6.87 -1.29 1.74
CA ASN A 39 -7.49 -0.87 0.49
C ASN A 39 -7.80 0.63 0.49
N LEU A 40 -8.37 1.16 1.58
CA LEU A 40 -8.64 2.60 1.72
C LEU A 40 -7.36 3.45 1.60
N ILE A 41 -6.21 2.96 2.08
CA ILE A 41 -4.91 3.64 1.92
C ILE A 41 -4.49 3.63 0.45
N LEU A 42 -4.53 2.47 -0.23
CA LEU A 42 -4.08 2.36 -1.62
C LEU A 42 -4.91 3.20 -2.60
N TYR A 43 -6.17 3.47 -2.27
CA TYR A 43 -7.07 4.33 -3.06
C TYR A 43 -7.13 5.78 -2.58
N GLY A 44 -6.38 6.15 -1.52
CA GLY A 44 -6.28 7.53 -1.02
C GLY A 44 -7.47 8.00 -0.17
N ASP A 45 -8.37 7.10 0.24
CA ASP A 45 -9.49 7.42 1.14
C ASP A 45 -9.05 7.57 2.61
N ARG A 46 -7.85 7.09 2.91
CA ARG A 46 -7.17 7.21 4.21
C ARG A 46 -5.71 7.59 3.97
N SER A 47 -5.19 8.50 4.79
CA SER A 47 -3.77 8.92 4.70
C SER A 47 -2.82 7.74 4.93
N GLY A 48 -3.16 6.83 5.85
CA GLY A 48 -2.35 5.64 6.08
C GLY A 48 -1.01 5.90 6.73
N ASN A 49 -0.75 7.11 7.25
CA ASN A 49 0.55 7.54 7.81
C ASN A 49 1.16 6.54 8.80
N LYS A 50 0.33 5.86 9.59
CA LYS A 50 0.76 4.82 10.54
C LYS A 50 1.28 3.54 9.84
N TYR A 51 0.68 3.16 8.72
CA TYR A 51 0.93 1.88 8.04
C TYR A 51 1.84 2.00 6.82
N ILE A 52 1.97 3.19 6.22
CA ILE A 52 2.87 3.42 5.07
C ILE A 52 4.31 2.98 5.40
N PRO A 53 4.91 3.36 6.54
CA PRO A 53 6.26 2.90 6.90
C PRO A 53 6.34 1.37 6.97
N SER A 54 5.37 0.71 7.61
CA SER A 54 5.31 -0.75 7.73
C SER A 54 5.12 -1.44 6.37
N ILE A 55 4.35 -0.84 5.45
CA ILE A 55 4.18 -1.36 4.09
C ILE A 55 5.49 -1.26 3.32
N ILE A 56 6.17 -0.12 3.38
CA ILE A 56 7.46 0.12 2.72
C ILE A 56 8.49 -0.89 3.23
N GLU A 57 8.60 -1.04 4.55
CA GLU A 57 9.50 -1.99 5.19
C GLU A 57 9.18 -3.44 4.78
N LYS A 58 7.91 -3.86 4.89
CA LYS A 58 7.51 -5.24 4.58
C LYS A 58 7.71 -5.60 3.12
N LEU A 59 7.47 -4.66 2.21
CA LEU A 59 7.62 -4.84 0.77
C LEU A 59 9.04 -4.56 0.27
N LYS A 60 9.95 -4.12 1.16
CA LYS A 60 11.32 -3.71 0.84
C LYS A 60 11.36 -2.67 -0.28
N LEU A 61 10.50 -1.66 -0.18
CA LEU A 61 10.45 -0.54 -1.12
C LEU A 61 11.42 0.56 -0.66
N ASP A 62 11.94 1.37 -1.59
CA ASP A 62 12.76 2.52 -1.22
C ASP A 62 11.86 3.71 -0.83
N PRO A 63 11.95 4.26 0.39
CA PRO A 63 11.20 5.45 0.79
C PRO A 63 11.42 6.65 -0.15
N LYS A 64 12.58 6.72 -0.83
CA LYS A 64 12.91 7.80 -1.78
C LYS A 64 11.98 7.84 -2.98
N ASP A 65 11.41 6.69 -3.38
CA ASP A 65 10.44 6.62 -4.47
C ASP A 65 9.12 7.33 -4.12
N PHE A 66 8.87 7.55 -2.82
CA PHE A 66 7.64 8.17 -2.30
C PHE A 66 7.88 9.55 -1.66
N SER A 67 9.14 9.97 -1.51
CA SER A 67 9.54 11.28 -0.97
C SER A 67 9.01 12.48 -1.77
N LYS A 68 8.56 12.27 -3.01
CA LYS A 68 8.03 13.33 -3.91
C LYS A 68 6.51 13.28 -4.11
N MET A 69 5.80 12.46 -3.34
CA MET A 69 4.33 12.30 -3.46
C MET A 69 3.55 13.03 -2.36
N ALA A 70 4.23 13.93 -1.65
CA ALA A 70 3.63 14.90 -0.71
C ALA A 70 3.22 16.18 -1.46
#